data_AF-A0A3B0UJU4-F1
#
_entry.id   AF-A0A3B0UJU4-F1
#
_cell.length_a   1.000
_cell.length_b   1.000
_cell.length_c   1.000
_cell.angle_alpha   90.00
_cell.angle_beta   90.00
_cell.angle_gamma   90.00
#
_symmetry.space_group_name_H-M   'P 1'
#
loop_
_entity.id
_entity.type
_entity.pdbx_description
1 polymer ?
#
loop_
_entity_poly.entity_id
_entity_poly.type
_entity_poly.pdbx_seq_one_letter_code
_entity_poly.pdbx_strand_id
1 'polypeptide(L)'
;MTNKPTEQNDFDARLAGLSPAKRALLALKLKQKQAQAAVSQNITRRSDDSVAPLSFAQQRIWFLEELEPGSPAYHIPAIFQLTGELDVTALTASLNEIVWRHEALRTTFTAVNGQPSQQIATNVTI
;
A
#
# COMPACT_ATOMS: atom_id res chain seq x y z
N MET A 1 -14.55 -37.62 24.96
CA MET A 1 -13.70 -37.33 23.79
C MET A 1 -14.48 -37.75 22.54
N THR A 2 -15.30 -36.87 21.99
CA THR A 2 -16.12 -37.14 20.79
C THR A 2 -15.62 -36.24 19.67
N ASN A 3 -15.08 -36.87 18.64
CA ASN A 3 -14.39 -36.24 17.53
C ASN A 3 -15.41 -35.53 16.61
N LYS A 4 -15.25 -34.23 16.37
CA LYS A 4 -16.11 -33.46 15.44
C LYS A 4 -15.83 -33.92 14.00
N PRO A 5 -16.83 -34.11 13.12
CA PRO A 5 -16.60 -34.42 11.72
C PRO A 5 -16.05 -33.19 11.00
N THR A 6 -14.94 -33.41 10.30
CA THR A 6 -14.09 -32.47 9.58
C THR A 6 -14.82 -31.80 8.40
N GLU A 7 -14.61 -30.49 8.21
CA GLU A 7 -15.22 -29.66 7.15
C GLU A 7 -15.08 -30.21 5.72
N GLN A 8 -14.08 -31.06 5.46
CA GLN A 8 -13.84 -31.71 4.18
C GLN A 8 -15.05 -32.53 3.67
N ASN A 9 -15.77 -33.20 4.58
CA ASN A 9 -16.92 -34.04 4.23
C ASN A 9 -18.15 -33.22 3.78
N ASP A 10 -18.30 -31.99 4.27
CA ASP A 10 -19.40 -31.10 3.87
C ASP A 10 -19.25 -30.63 2.43
N PHE A 11 -18.01 -30.34 2.00
CA PHE A 11 -17.72 -29.93 0.63
C PHE A 11 -18.03 -31.03 -0.38
N ASP A 12 -17.62 -32.27 -0.11
CA ASP A 12 -17.87 -33.40 -1.01
C ASP A 12 -19.36 -33.73 -1.12
N ALA A 13 -20.09 -33.68 -0.01
CA ALA A 13 -21.54 -33.85 0.01
C ALA A 13 -22.26 -32.75 -0.80
N ARG A 14 -21.82 -31.50 -0.66
CA ARG A 14 -22.38 -30.36 -1.42
C ARG A 14 -22.04 -30.43 -2.90
N LEU A 15 -20.86 -30.93 -3.27
CA LEU A 15 -20.47 -31.16 -4.66
C LEU A 15 -21.27 -32.30 -5.30
N ALA A 16 -21.56 -33.36 -4.54
CA ALA A 16 -22.40 -34.48 -4.97
C ALA A 16 -23.87 -34.07 -5.20
N GLY A 17 -24.39 -33.14 -4.41
CA GLY A 17 -25.75 -32.59 -4.54
C GLY A 17 -25.96 -31.66 -5.74
N LEU A 18 -24.91 -31.33 -6.52
CA LEU A 18 -25.03 -30.46 -7.69
C LEU A 18 -25.48 -31.21 -8.94
N SER A 19 -26.41 -30.60 -9.69
CA SER A 19 -26.79 -31.08 -11.01
C SER A 19 -25.58 -31.05 -11.98
N PRO A 20 -25.58 -31.88 -13.04
CA PRO A 20 -24.48 -31.93 -14.01
C PRO A 20 -24.15 -30.54 -14.61
N ALA A 21 -25.17 -29.73 -14.91
CA ALA A 21 -24.99 -28.38 -15.43
C ALA A 21 -24.30 -27.43 -14.43
N LYS A 22 -24.66 -27.51 -13.14
CA LYS A 22 -24.04 -26.68 -12.09
C LYS A 22 -22.58 -27.10 -11.84
N ARG A 23 -22.27 -28.40 -11.91
CA ARG A 23 -20.89 -28.91 -11.83
C ARG A 23 -20.04 -28.43 -13.00
N ALA A 24 -20.58 -28.48 -14.22
CA ALA A 24 -19.90 -27.96 -15.40
C ALA A 24 -19.64 -26.45 -15.29
N LEU A 25 -20.63 -25.67 -14.85
CA LEU A 25 -20.49 -24.23 -14.63
C LEU A 25 -19.43 -23.92 -13.55
N LEU A 26 -19.41 -24.67 -12.46
CA LEU A 26 -18.41 -24.53 -11.41
C LEU A 26 -17.00 -24.83 -11.93
N ALA A 27 -16.82 -25.90 -12.70
CA ALA A 27 -15.54 -26.24 -13.30
C ALA A 27 -15.05 -25.15 -14.27
N LEU A 28 -15.96 -24.55 -15.06
CA LEU A 28 -15.63 -23.41 -15.93
C LEU A 28 -15.21 -22.18 -15.11
N LYS A 29 -15.94 -21.84 -14.03
CA LYS A 29 -15.58 -20.72 -13.15
C LYS A 29 -14.26 -20.95 -12.41
N LEU A 30 -13.98 -22.18 -11.99
CA LEU A 30 -12.70 -22.53 -11.35
C LEU A 30 -11.54 -22.42 -12.33
N LYS A 31 -11.69 -22.86 -13.58
CA LYS A 31 -10.69 -22.65 -14.64
C LYS A 31 -10.45 -21.16 -14.91
N GLN A 32 -11.49 -20.34 -14.96
CA GLN A 32 -11.36 -18.89 -15.10
C GLN A 32 -10.65 -18.24 -13.91
N LYS A 33 -11.00 -18.63 -12.68
CA LYS A 33 -10.37 -18.12 -11.45
C LYS A 33 -8.91 -18.59 -11.33
N GLN A 34 -8.61 -19.82 -11.74
CA GLN A 34 -7.23 -20.33 -11.80
C GLN A 34 -6.41 -19.64 -12.88
N ALA A 35 -6.98 -19.34 -14.05
CA ALA A 35 -6.33 -18.52 -15.07
C ALA A 35 -6.08 -17.08 -14.58
N GLN A 36 -7.03 -16.49 -13.84
CA GLN A 36 -6.87 -15.18 -13.18
C GLN A 36 -5.87 -15.21 -12.01
N ALA A 37 -5.75 -16.32 -11.28
CA ALA A 37 -4.78 -16.50 -10.20
C ALA A 37 -3.37 -16.86 -10.70
N ALA A 38 -3.28 -17.52 -11.88
CA ALA A 38 -2.02 -17.78 -12.57
C ALA A 38 -1.41 -16.48 -13.13
N VAL A 39 -2.22 -15.46 -13.39
CA VAL A 39 -1.78 -14.06 -13.35
C VAL A 39 -1.62 -13.66 -11.89
N SER A 40 -0.66 -14.28 -11.19
CA SER A 40 -0.28 -13.81 -9.86
C SER A 40 0.12 -12.36 -10.03
N GLN A 41 -0.69 -11.48 -9.44
CA GLN A 41 -0.49 -10.04 -9.43
C GLN A 41 0.71 -9.77 -8.53
N ASN A 42 1.92 -10.07 -9.03
CA ASN A 42 3.12 -9.56 -8.41
C ASN A 42 2.97 -8.04 -8.40
N ILE A 43 3.07 -7.45 -7.21
CA ILE A 43 3.19 -6.01 -7.08
C ILE A 43 4.56 -5.67 -7.64
N THR A 44 4.61 -5.43 -8.95
CA THR A 44 5.84 -5.01 -9.61
C THR A 44 6.21 -3.63 -9.10
N ARG A 45 7.51 -3.40 -8.89
CA ARG A 45 8.01 -2.07 -8.58
C ARG A 45 7.50 -1.10 -9.66
N ARG A 46 6.99 0.06 -9.23
CA ARG A 46 6.59 1.14 -10.14
C ARG A 46 7.82 1.59 -10.95
N SER A 47 7.66 1.81 -12.25
CA SER A 47 8.67 2.53 -13.03
C SER A 47 8.71 3.99 -12.57
N ASP A 48 9.90 4.53 -12.30
CA ASP A 48 10.10 5.64 -11.37
C ASP A 48 9.37 6.97 -11.73
N ASP A 49 8.92 7.18 -12.98
CA ASP A 49 8.38 8.50 -13.43
C ASP A 49 6.85 8.61 -13.61
N SER A 50 6.06 7.59 -13.28
CA SER A 50 4.60 7.69 -13.44
C SER A 50 3.93 8.43 -12.28
N VAL A 51 3.03 9.37 -12.60
CA VAL A 51 2.04 9.97 -11.69
C VAL A 51 1.39 8.87 -10.84
N ALA A 52 1.61 8.90 -9.52
CA ALA A 52 1.00 7.92 -8.63
C ALA A 52 -0.25 8.48 -7.96
N PRO A 53 -1.37 7.75 -7.99
CA PRO A 53 -2.55 8.12 -7.22
C PRO A 53 -2.24 8.05 -5.73
N LEU A 54 -2.88 8.89 -4.93
CA LEU A 54 -2.82 8.79 -3.47
C LEU A 54 -3.58 7.54 -3.01
N SER A 55 -3.06 6.88 -1.99
CA SER A 55 -3.83 5.93 -1.19
C SER A 55 -5.02 6.62 -0.51
N PHE A 56 -6.04 5.87 -0.10
CA PHE A 56 -7.19 6.42 0.62
C PHE A 56 -6.81 7.20 1.88
N ALA A 57 -5.81 6.71 2.63
CA ALA A 57 -5.32 7.40 3.81
C ALA A 57 -4.67 8.75 3.43
N GLN A 58 -3.83 8.77 2.39
CA GLN A 58 -3.22 10.01 1.90
C GLN A 58 -4.28 11.00 1.38
N GLN A 59 -5.30 10.53 0.65
CA GLN A 59 -6.40 11.39 0.17
C GLN A 59 -7.16 12.06 1.33
N ARG A 60 -7.40 11.32 2.41
CA ARG A 60 -8.04 11.86 3.61
C ARG A 60 -7.21 12.99 4.24
N ILE A 61 -5.91 12.80 4.38
CA ILE A 61 -5.03 13.83 4.95
C ILE A 61 -4.94 15.04 4.03
N TRP A 62 -4.82 14.83 2.71
CA TRP A 62 -4.82 15.91 1.73
C TRP A 62 -6.12 16.75 1.79
N PHE A 63 -7.27 16.09 1.87
CA PHE A 63 -8.56 16.78 2.04
C PHE A 63 -8.62 17.62 3.33
N LEU A 64 -8.04 17.12 4.43
CA LEU A 64 -8.02 17.86 5.69
C LEU A 64 -7.12 19.10 5.60
N GLU A 65 -5.99 19.03 4.88
CA GLU A 65 -5.17 20.22 4.65
C GLU A 65 -5.84 21.25 3.72
N GLU A 66 -6.59 20.83 2.72
CA GLU A 66 -7.38 21.77 1.90
C GLU A 66 -8.51 22.42 2.72
N LEU A 67 -9.07 21.71 3.71
CA LEU A 67 -10.15 22.21 4.56
C LEU A 67 -9.66 23.16 5.66
N GLU A 68 -8.52 22.85 6.28
CA GLU A 68 -7.91 23.65 7.36
C GLU A 68 -6.39 23.79 7.13
N PRO A 69 -5.95 24.68 6.22
CA PRO A 69 -4.55 24.80 5.86
C PRO A 69 -3.65 25.17 7.03
N GLY A 70 -2.59 24.39 7.25
CA GLY A 70 -1.58 24.65 8.28
C GLY A 70 -1.95 24.12 9.66
N SER A 71 -2.99 23.28 9.76
CA SER A 71 -3.37 22.59 10.99
C SER A 71 -2.26 21.63 11.44
N PRO A 72 -1.75 21.72 12.68
CA PRO A 72 -0.69 20.83 13.15
C PRO A 72 -1.21 19.44 13.57
N ALA A 73 -2.51 19.15 13.37
CA ALA A 73 -3.19 17.97 13.91
C ALA A 73 -2.56 16.62 13.49
N TYR A 74 -1.84 16.59 12.37
CA TYR A 74 -1.17 15.39 11.85
C TYR A 74 0.36 15.47 11.87
N HIS A 75 0.94 16.46 12.56
CA HIS A 75 2.37 16.49 12.81
C HIS A 75 2.75 15.47 13.89
N ILE A 76 3.84 14.73 13.66
CA ILE A 76 4.40 13.77 14.61
C ILE A 76 5.79 14.26 15.02
N PRO A 77 5.89 15.26 15.93
CA PRO A 77 7.18 15.77 16.37
C PRO A 77 7.89 14.75 17.26
N ALA A 78 9.21 14.66 17.11
CA ALA A 78 10.08 13.89 18.00
C ALA A 78 11.26 14.75 18.42
N ILE A 79 11.68 14.64 19.69
CA ILE A 79 12.79 15.39 20.27
C ILE A 79 13.81 14.38 20.79
N PHE A 80 15.08 14.56 20.42
CA PHE A 80 16.17 13.72 20.83
C PHE A 80 17.23 14.54 21.56
N GLN A 81 17.67 14.07 22.72
CA GLN A 81 18.81 14.64 23.43
C GLN A 81 20.06 13.82 23.08
N LEU A 82 21.05 14.47 22.49
CA LEU A 82 22.34 13.87 22.19
C LEU A 82 23.37 14.38 23.20
N THR A 83 24.19 13.48 23.75
CA THR A 83 25.21 13.80 24.74
C THR A 83 26.59 13.38 24.23
N GLY A 84 27.56 14.30 24.27
CA GLY A 84 28.91 14.09 23.77
C GLY A 84 29.25 15.00 22.60
N GLU A 85 30.35 14.70 21.90
CA GLU A 85 30.74 15.42 20.69
C GLU A 85 29.86 14.99 19.52
N LEU A 86 29.16 15.96 18.92
CA LEU A 86 28.31 15.73 17.76
C LEU A 86 29.05 16.17 16.49
N ASP A 87 29.29 15.23 15.58
CA ASP A 87 29.65 15.54 14.20
C ASP A 87 28.40 15.91 13.41
N VAL A 88 28.16 17.21 13.27
CA VAL A 88 27.03 17.76 12.51
C VAL A 88 27.11 17.38 11.03
N THR A 89 28.31 17.27 10.47
CA THR A 89 28.48 16.93 9.04
C THR A 89 28.05 15.49 8.79
N ALA A 90 28.46 14.56 9.65
CA ALA A 90 28.04 13.17 9.58
C ALA A 90 26.52 13.00 9.82
N LEU A 91 25.95 13.76 10.76
CA LEU A 91 24.50 13.75 11.01
C LEU A 91 23.73 14.24 9.78
N THR A 92 24.10 15.39 9.21
CA THR A 92 23.45 15.95 8.02
C THR A 92 23.57 15.00 6.82
N ALA A 93 24.74 14.38 6.61
CA ALA A 93 24.91 13.38 5.57
C ALA A 93 23.98 12.17 5.79
N SER A 94 23.88 11.68 7.03
CA SER A 94 23.02 10.55 7.39
C SER A 94 21.54 10.85 7.16
N LEU A 95 21.07 12.05 7.51
CA LEU A 95 19.69 12.48 7.27
C LEU A 95 19.39 12.60 5.77
N ASN A 96 20.33 13.16 5.00
CA ASN A 96 20.22 13.25 3.55
C ASN A 96 20.14 11.86 2.89
N GLU A 97 20.91 10.88 3.36
CA GLU A 97 20.82 9.49 2.88
C GLU A 97 19.46 8.85 3.20
N ILE A 98 18.87 9.13 4.37
CA ILE A 98 17.52 8.67 4.72
C ILE A 98 16.48 9.29 3.76
N VAL A 99 16.53 10.60 3.53
CA VAL A 99 15.63 11.27 2.58
C VAL A 99 15.80 10.73 1.16
N TRP A 100 17.04 10.53 0.72
CA TRP A 100 17.34 9.97 -0.59
C TRP A 100 16.78 8.55 -0.75
N ARG A 101 16.99 7.68 0.24
CA ARG A 101 16.49 6.29 0.24
C ARG A 101 14.97 6.18 0.24
N HIS A 102 14.26 7.10 0.89
CA HIS A 102 12.82 6.98 1.13
C HIS A 102 12.00 7.94 0.26
N GLU A 103 11.32 7.42 -0.76
CA GLU A 103 10.44 8.20 -1.64
C GLU A 103 9.37 8.98 -0.89
N ALA A 104 8.82 8.41 0.19
CA ALA A 104 7.81 9.07 1.02
C ALA A 104 8.28 10.40 1.60
N LEU A 105 9.59 10.56 1.89
CA LEU A 105 10.18 11.80 2.40
C LEU A 105 10.47 12.82 1.29
N ARG A 106 10.38 12.42 0.02
CA ARG A 106 10.57 13.25 -1.17
C ARG A 106 9.29 13.40 -2.00
N THR A 107 8.15 13.04 -1.41
CA THR A 107 6.84 13.10 -2.08
C THR A 107 6.13 14.39 -1.71
N THR A 108 5.73 15.15 -2.71
CA THR A 108 4.78 16.26 -2.57
C THR A 108 3.43 15.87 -3.16
N PHE A 109 2.37 16.53 -2.69
CA PHE A 109 1.01 16.30 -3.17
C PHE A 109 0.54 17.53 -3.95
N THR A 110 0.09 17.31 -5.18
CA THR A 110 -0.41 18.38 -6.06
C THR A 110 -1.75 18.00 -6.64
N ALA A 111 -2.59 18.99 -6.97
CA ALA A 111 -3.83 18.75 -7.70
C ALA A 111 -3.55 18.79 -9.21
N VAL A 112 -3.80 17.67 -9.90
CA VAL A 112 -3.74 17.57 -11.37
C VAL A 112 -5.16 17.33 -11.88
N ASN A 113 -5.70 18.25 -12.67
CA ASN A 113 -7.08 18.21 -13.16
C ASN A 113 -8.13 18.04 -12.04
N GLY A 114 -7.90 18.67 -10.89
CA GLY A 114 -8.79 18.59 -9.72
C GLY A 114 -8.74 17.27 -8.96
N GLN A 115 -7.77 16.38 -9.25
CA GLN A 115 -7.52 15.15 -8.50
C GLN A 115 -6.15 15.23 -7.81
N PRO A 116 -6.04 14.80 -6.55
CA PRO A 116 -4.76 14.79 -5.87
C PRO A 116 -3.84 13.73 -6.48
N SER A 117 -2.57 14.08 -6.64
CA SER A 117 -1.52 13.22 -7.18
C SER A 117 -0.23 13.31 -6.35
N GLN A 118 0.50 12.20 -6.28
CA GLN A 118 1.85 12.16 -5.71
C GLN A 118 2.87 12.58 -6.77
N GLN A 119 3.75 13.52 -6.41
CA GLN A 119 4.93 13.88 -7.18
C GLN A 119 6.16 13.51 -6.35
N ILE A 120 7.00 12.64 -6.90
CA ILE A 120 8.19 12.14 -6.19
C ILE A 120 9.41 12.82 -6.82
N ALA A 121 10.09 13.67 -6.06
CA ALA A 121 11.30 14.33 -6.52
C ALA A 121 12.47 13.34 -6.55
N THR A 122 13.28 13.30 -7.61
CA THR A 122 14.44 12.38 -7.70
C THR A 122 15.41 12.53 -6.53
N ASN A 123 15.62 13.76 -6.04
CA ASN A 123 16.42 14.05 -4.86
C ASN A 123 15.91 15.31 -4.15
N VAL A 124 16.11 15.37 -2.83
CA VAL A 124 15.88 16.56 -1.99
C VAL A 124 17.00 16.58 -0.95
N THR A 125 17.62 17.74 -0.74
CA THR A 125 18.65 17.94 0.28
C THR A 125 18.08 18.77 1.43
N ILE A 126 18.33 18.34 2.67
CA ILE A 126 18.03 19.07 3.91
C ILE A 126 19.29 19.73 4.46
#